data_AF-A0A936GIE3-F1
#
_entry.id   AF-A0A936GIE3-F1
#
_cell.length_a   1.000
_cell.length_b   1.000
_cell.length_c   1.000
_cell.angle_alpha   90.00
_cell.angle_beta   90.00
_cell.angle_gamma   90.00
#
_symmetry.space_group_name_H-M   'P 1'
#
loop_
_entity.id
_entity.type
_entity.pdbx_description
1 polymer ?
#
loop_
_entity_poly.entity_id
_entity_poly.type
_entity_poly.pdbx_seq_one_letter_code
_entity_poly.pdbx_strand_id
1 'polypeptide(L)' 'MKTKEKEKSFDAVKMMREIRDKISIETQDMTFEELKSYIDSRIKTSGLKPIGK' A
#
# COMPACT_ATOMS: atom_id res chain seq x y z
N MET A 1 23.00 13.22 -33.35
CA MET A 1 22.02 12.13 -33.12
C MET A 1 21.27 12.44 -31.84
N LYS A 2 19.94 12.58 -31.89
CA LYS A 2 19.11 12.72 -30.67
C LYS A 2 18.90 11.33 -30.08
N THR A 3 19.57 11.04 -28.97
CA THR A 3 19.40 9.80 -28.20
C THR A 3 18.00 9.78 -27.58
N LYS A 4 17.22 8.75 -27.93
CA LYS A 4 15.89 8.48 -27.36
C LYS A 4 15.98 8.47 -25.82
N GLU A 5 15.27 9.38 -25.18
CA GLU A 5 15.10 9.40 -23.73
C GLU A 5 14.41 8.10 -23.32
N LYS A 6 15.17 7.20 -22.69
CA LYS A 6 14.58 6.03 -22.05
C LYS A 6 13.88 6.55 -20.80
N GLU A 7 12.56 6.75 -20.88
CA GLU A 7 11.70 6.94 -19.72
C GLU A 7 11.86 5.74 -18.78
N LYS A 8 12.79 5.87 -17.83
CA LYS A 8 12.94 4.98 -16.69
C LYS A 8 12.69 5.82 -15.45
N SER A 9 11.44 6.00 -15.07
CA SER A 9 11.14 6.61 -13.78
C SER A 9 10.00 5.87 -13.09
N PHE A 10 10.04 4.54 -13.11
CA PHE A 10 9.30 3.79 -12.10
C PHE A 10 10.04 3.95 -10.77
N ASP A 11 9.65 4.97 -10.02
CA ASP A 11 10.16 5.20 -8.67
C ASP A 11 9.36 4.34 -7.69
N ALA A 12 9.90 3.16 -7.40
CA ALA A 12 9.31 2.22 -6.44
C ALA A 12 9.19 2.83 -5.03
N VAL A 13 10.10 3.73 -4.64
CA VAL A 13 10.06 4.40 -3.34
C VAL A 13 8.90 5.38 -3.31
N LYS A 14 8.72 6.17 -4.38
CA LYS A 14 7.58 7.07 -4.51
C LYS A 14 6.26 6.30 -4.49
N MET A 15 6.16 5.19 -5.22
CA MET A 15 4.98 4.34 -5.20
C MET A 15 4.69 3.79 -3.79
N MET A 16 5.70 3.31 -3.07
CA MET A 16 5.51 2.82 -1.69
C MET A 16 5.08 3.95 -0.73
N ARG A 17 5.63 5.16 -0.89
CA ARG A 17 5.23 6.33 -0.10
C ARG A 17 3.77 6.69 -0.35
N GLU A 18 3.35 6.78 -1.61
CA GLU A 18 1.96 7.09 -1.98
C GLU A 18 0.97 6.05 -1.46
N ILE A 19 1.32 4.75 -1.52
CA ILE A 19 0.47 3.68 -0.98
C ILE A 19 0.32 3.81 0.52
N ARG A 20 1.42 4.03 1.25
CA ARG A 20 1.36 4.24 2.70
C ARG A 20 0.54 5.47 3.04
N ASP A 21 0.76 6.58 2.35
CA ASP A 21 0.08 7.84 2.67
C ASP A 21 -1.44 7.73 2.40
N LYS A 22 -1.86 6.99 1.37
CA LYS A 22 -3.28 6.64 1.15
C LYS A 22 -3.85 5.82 2.30
N ILE A 23 -3.14 4.78 2.74
CA ILE A 23 -3.59 3.95 3.88
C ILE A 23 -3.68 4.80 5.15
N SER A 24 -2.70 5.68 5.38
CA SER A 24 -2.72 6.60 6.52
C SER A 24 -3.95 7.49 6.49
N ILE A 25 -4.28 8.09 5.35
CA ILE A 25 -5.48 8.93 5.20
C ILE A 25 -6.76 8.12 5.41
N GLU A 26 -6.86 6.93 4.80
CA GLU A 26 -8.03 6.05 4.94
C GLU A 26 -8.24 5.58 6.39
N THR A 27 -7.16 5.35 7.14
CA THR A 27 -7.22 4.82 8.51
C THR A 27 -7.12 5.89 9.60
N GLN A 28 -6.89 7.16 9.24
CA GLN A 28 -6.66 8.25 10.21
C GLN A 28 -7.88 8.50 11.11
N ASP A 29 -9.08 8.37 10.55
CA ASP A 29 -10.34 8.63 11.25
C ASP A 29 -11.02 7.32 11.74
N MET A 30 -10.35 6.17 11.58
CA MET A 30 -10.87 4.88 12.02
C MET A 30 -10.57 4.62 13.49
N THR A 31 -11.55 4.08 14.19
CA THR A 31 -11.35 3.52 15.54
C THR A 31 -10.56 2.21 15.47
N PHE A 32 -10.02 1.77 16.61
CA PHE A 32 -9.24 0.53 16.69
C PHE A 32 -9.99 -0.70 16.13
N GLU A 33 -11.30 -0.79 16.36
CA GLU A 33 -12.12 -1.91 15.88
C GLU A 33 -12.32 -1.89 14.36
N GLU A 34 -12.48 -0.69 13.79
CA GLU A 34 -12.59 -0.50 12.34
C GLU A 34 -11.27 -0.78 11.64
N LEU A 35 -10.15 -0.33 12.23
CA LEU A 35 -8.81 -0.56 11.71
C LEU A 35 -8.46 -2.06 11.74
N LYS A 36 -8.86 -2.77 12.81
CA LYS A 36 -8.72 -4.23 12.91
C LYS A 36 -9.54 -4.95 11.84
N SER A 37 -10.79 -4.54 11.64
CA SER A 37 -11.67 -5.10 10.60
C SER A 37 -11.15 -4.81 9.18
N TYR A 38 -10.58 -3.63 8.95
CA TYR A 38 -9.92 -3.25 7.71
C TYR A 38 -8.70 -4.13 7.42
N ILE A 39 -7.85 -4.38 8.42
CA ILE A 39 -6.69 -5.28 8.27
C ILE A 39 -7.15 -6.73 8.04
N ASP A 40 -8.11 -7.23 8.81
CA ASP A 40 -8.63 -8.60 8.67
C ASP A 40 -9.27 -8.84 7.29
N SER A 41 -10.04 -7.87 6.79
CA SER A 41 -10.63 -7.94 5.45
C SER A 41 -9.55 -7.93 4.37
N ARG A 42 -8.54 -7.05 4.47
CA ARG A 42 -7.40 -7.03 3.53
C ARG A 42 -6.60 -8.32 3.51
N ILE A 43 -6.36 -8.93 4.67
CA ILE A 43 -5.65 -10.21 4.79
C ILE A 43 -6.46 -11.33 4.13
N LYS A 44 -7.79 -11.37 4.39
CA LYS A 44 -8.69 -12.33 3.74
C LYS A 44 -8.71 -12.19 2.22
N THR A 45 -8.77 -10.96 1.70
CA THR A 45 -8.82 -10.70 0.24
C THR A 45 -7.50 -10.95 -0.47
N SER A 46 -6.37 -10.73 0.21
CA SER A 46 -5.03 -10.89 -0.39
C SER A 46 -4.54 -12.34 -0.38
N GLY A 47 -5.24 -13.25 0.30
CA GLY A 47 -4.83 -14.65 0.45
C GLY A 47 -3.54 -14.81 1.26
N LEU A 48 -3.05 -13.74 1.88
CA LEU A 48 -1.83 -13.73 2.68
C LEU A 48 -2.11 -14.46 3.99
N LYS A 49 -1.33 -15.51 4.28
CA LYS A 49 -1.42 -16.18 5.57
C LYS A 49 -0.76 -15.30 6.64
N PRO A 50 -1.40 -15.10 7.81
CA PRO A 50 -0.75 -14.47 8.93
C PRO A 50 0.52 -15.24 9.30
N ILE A 51 1.63 -14.53 9.46
CA ILE A 51 2.90 -15.14 9.84
C ILE A 51 2.79 -15.46 11.34
N GLY A 52 2.86 -16.75 11.70
CA GLY A 52 2.80 -17.18 13.11
C GLY A 52 1.46 -17.75 13.59
N LYS A 53 0.57 -18.19 12.69
CA LYS A 53 -0.58 -19.06 13.02
C LYS A 53 -0.29 -20.52 12.67
#